data_AF-A0A3B8HXZ1-F1
#
_entry.id   AF-A0A3B8HXZ1-F1
#
_cell.length_a   1.000
_cell.length_b   1.000
_cell.length_c   1.000
_cell.angle_alpha   90.00
_cell.angle_beta   90.00
_cell.angle_gamma   90.00
#
_symmetry.space_group_name_H-M   'P 1'
#
loop_
_entity.id
_entity.type
_entity.pdbx_description
1 polymer ?
#
loop_
_entity_poly.entity_id
_entity_poly.type
_entity_poly.pdbx_seq_one_letter_code
_entity_poly.pdbx_strand_id
1 'polypeptide(L)'
;APAPTRCSFFWAGGLGYLFITLFSFVGIYGQQAGLAAPATVTVSQSLGLVMMLLMNFIMITSAASTLDSTFSSFSKLMVLDLKVAPTPRVSTGRWMMASLAILGTLPVFLNPTILSATTISGTMVIGLAPVFLFWRWQAPRWAFYAAICIGLGLGILLAINQIPTWLHWWEVPYGDLLSVNLVGTAACLGVFLIGIGISRK
;
A
#
# COMPACT_ATOMS: atom_id res chain seq x y z
N ALA A 1 10.84 23.22 8.65
CA ALA A 1 11.41 21.86 8.52
C ALA A 1 12.93 21.96 8.40
N PRO A 2 13.71 21.19 9.17
CA PRO A 2 15.17 21.22 9.09
C PRO A 2 15.61 20.92 7.65
N ALA A 3 16.54 21.73 7.13
CA ALA A 3 17.07 21.61 5.76
C ALA A 3 17.48 20.18 5.35
N PRO A 4 18.17 19.36 6.20
CA PRO A 4 18.59 18.02 5.78
C PRO A 4 17.42 17.08 5.48
N THR A 5 16.35 17.11 6.28
CA THR A 5 15.19 16.23 6.08
C THR A 5 14.51 16.45 4.73
N ARG A 6 14.44 17.71 4.29
CA ARG A 6 13.85 18.07 3.00
C ARG A 6 14.68 17.52 1.84
N CYS A 7 16.00 17.65 1.91
CA CYS A 7 16.91 17.10 0.91
C CYS A 7 16.78 15.57 0.82
N SER A 8 16.66 14.88 1.96
CA SER A 8 16.44 13.43 1.98
C SER A 8 15.16 13.02 1.25
N PHE A 9 14.04 13.73 1.42
CA PHE A 9 12.79 13.43 0.71
C PHE A 9 12.91 13.61 -0.81
N PHE A 10 13.58 14.66 -1.28
CA PHE A 10 13.79 14.87 -2.71
C PHE A 10 14.68 13.79 -3.32
N TRP A 11 15.79 13.43 -2.66
CA TRP A 11 16.67 12.35 -3.12
C TRP A 11 15.97 11.00 -3.10
N ALA A 12 15.21 10.69 -2.05
CA ALA A 12 14.46 9.44 -1.95
C ALA A 12 13.41 9.31 -3.07
N GLY A 13 12.69 10.38 -3.38
CA GLY A 13 11.72 10.40 -4.49
C GLY A 13 12.39 10.18 -5.85
N GLY A 14 13.48 10.89 -6.13
CA GLY A 14 14.22 10.74 -7.39
C GLY A 14 14.84 9.36 -7.57
N LEU A 15 15.52 8.84 -6.54
CA LEU A 15 16.09 7.49 -6.56
C LEU A 15 15.01 6.41 -6.66
N GLY A 16 13.89 6.57 -5.95
CA GLY A 16 12.75 5.66 -6.03
C GLY A 16 12.19 5.57 -7.45
N TYR A 17 11.95 6.71 -8.10
CA TYR A 17 11.50 6.76 -9.49
C TYR A 17 12.49 6.07 -10.45
N LEU A 18 13.78 6.34 -10.29
CA LEU A 18 14.83 5.71 -11.09
C LEU A 18 14.82 4.19 -10.94
N PHE A 19 14.82 3.67 -9.70
CA PHE A 19 14.84 2.24 -9.45
C PHE A 19 13.57 1.53 -9.93
N ILE A 20 12.39 2.12 -9.74
CA ILE A 20 11.12 1.56 -10.26
C ILE A 20 11.17 1.46 -11.80
N THR A 21 11.71 2.48 -12.46
CA THR A 21 11.86 2.47 -13.93
C THR A 21 12.83 1.39 -14.39
N LEU A 22 13.98 1.25 -13.71
CA LEU A 22 14.97 0.21 -14.01
C LEU A 22 14.42 -1.20 -13.78
N PHE A 23 13.70 -1.44 -12.68
CA PHE A 23 13.04 -2.73 -12.42
C PHE A 23 11.94 -3.05 -13.44
N SER A 24 11.24 -2.03 -13.96
CA SER A 24 10.23 -2.21 -15.00
C SER A 24 10.84 -2.75 -16.30
N PHE A 25 12.06 -2.32 -16.67
CA PHE A 25 12.77 -2.87 -17.83
C PHE A 25 13.11 -4.36 -17.67
N VAL A 26 13.42 -4.82 -16.45
CA VAL A 26 13.63 -6.26 -16.18
C VAL A 26 12.36 -7.05 -16.46
N GLY A 27 11.20 -6.51 -16.06
CA GLY A 27 9.89 -7.10 -16.37
C GLY A 27 9.59 -7.15 -17.87
N ILE A 28 9.86 -6.05 -18.59
CA ILE A 28 9.68 -5.96 -20.04
C ILE A 28 10.57 -6.99 -20.76
N TYR A 29 11.84 -7.10 -20.36
CA TYR A 29 12.77 -8.08 -20.91
C TYR A 29 12.28 -9.52 -20.65
N GLY A 30 11.86 -9.82 -19.42
CA GLY A 30 11.29 -11.14 -19.07
C GLY A 30 10.09 -11.51 -19.93
N GLN A 31 9.20 -10.55 -20.19
CA GLN A 31 8.03 -10.75 -21.05
C GLN A 31 8.41 -10.97 -22.53
N GLN A 32 9.37 -10.19 -23.07
CA GLN A 32 9.85 -10.38 -24.44
C GLN A 32 10.57 -11.72 -24.64
N ALA A 33 11.27 -12.20 -23.62
CA ALA A 33 11.93 -13.50 -23.61
C ALA A 33 10.98 -14.68 -23.38
N GLY A 34 9.67 -14.43 -23.18
CA GLY A 34 8.67 -15.48 -22.92
C GLY A 34 8.83 -16.16 -21.55
N LEU A 35 9.52 -15.52 -20.61
CA LEU A 35 9.76 -16.07 -19.27
C LEU A 35 8.52 -15.93 -18.38
N ALA A 36 8.23 -16.98 -17.62
CA ALA A 36 7.12 -16.98 -16.66
C ALA A 36 7.35 -15.98 -15.51
N ALA A 37 6.25 -15.50 -14.92
CA ALA A 37 6.30 -14.72 -13.69
C ALA A 37 6.68 -15.60 -12.49
N PRO A 38 7.42 -15.09 -11.48
CA PRO A 38 7.91 -13.71 -11.31
C PRO A 38 9.14 -13.39 -12.17
N ALA A 39 9.04 -12.31 -12.97
CA ALA A 39 10.05 -11.93 -13.95
C ALA A 39 11.45 -11.67 -13.35
N THR A 40 11.54 -11.15 -12.13
CA THR A 40 12.84 -10.84 -11.49
C THR A 40 13.68 -12.08 -11.18
N VAL A 41 13.02 -13.17 -10.75
CA VAL A 41 13.70 -14.43 -10.44
C VAL A 41 14.05 -15.16 -11.73
N THR A 42 13.10 -15.26 -12.66
CA THR A 42 13.29 -16.00 -13.91
C THR A 42 14.31 -15.34 -14.84
N VAL A 43 14.35 -14.01 -14.90
CA VAL A 43 15.41 -13.29 -15.63
C VAL A 43 16.78 -13.52 -14.97
N SER A 44 16.87 -13.50 -13.64
CA SER A 44 18.15 -13.76 -12.96
C SER A 44 18.65 -15.20 -13.16
N GLN A 45 17.75 -16.18 -13.26
CA GLN A 45 18.07 -17.56 -13.62
C GLN A 45 18.67 -17.65 -15.02
N SER A 46 18.16 -16.88 -15.98
CA SER A 46 18.69 -16.88 -17.36
C SER A 46 20.12 -16.33 -17.47
N LEU A 47 20.55 -15.53 -16.49
CA LEU A 47 21.90 -14.93 -16.41
C LEU A 47 22.92 -15.83 -15.68
N GLY A 48 22.49 -17.00 -15.18
CA GLY A 48 23.34 -17.99 -14.52
C GLY A 48 23.18 -18.06 -13.00
N LEU A 49 23.83 -19.08 -12.41
CA LEU A 49 23.65 -19.46 -11.00
C LEU A 49 24.08 -18.36 -10.02
N VAL A 50 25.19 -17.66 -10.29
CA VAL A 50 25.70 -16.59 -9.42
C VAL A 50 24.72 -15.42 -9.35
N MET A 51 24.15 -15.02 -10.50
CA MET A 51 23.19 -13.91 -10.56
C MET A 51 21.87 -14.27 -9.86
N MET A 52 21.40 -15.50 -10.01
CA MET A 52 20.22 -16.01 -9.29
C MET A 52 20.43 -15.95 -7.77
N LEU A 53 21.59 -16.41 -7.27
CA LEU A 53 21.89 -16.37 -5.84
C LEU A 53 21.95 -14.94 -5.30
N LEU A 54 22.60 -14.02 -6.02
CA LEU A 54 22.67 -12.61 -5.65
C LEU A 54 21.27 -11.98 -5.61
N MET A 55 20.43 -12.22 -6.62
CA MET A 55 19.08 -11.68 -6.66
C MET A 55 18.20 -12.22 -5.52
N ASN A 56 18.29 -13.51 -5.21
CA ASN A 56 17.58 -14.10 -4.07
C ASN A 56 18.01 -13.45 -2.75
N PHE A 57 19.32 -13.26 -2.55
CA PHE A 57 19.84 -12.60 -1.34
C PHE A 57 19.35 -11.16 -1.20
N ILE A 58 19.40 -10.39 -2.29
CA ILE A 58 18.91 -8.99 -2.33
C ILE A 58 17.41 -8.94 -2.01
N MET A 59 16.60 -9.78 -2.66
CA MET A 59 15.15 -9.78 -2.45
C MET A 59 14.75 -10.21 -1.03
N ILE A 60 15.39 -11.26 -0.48
CA ILE A 60 15.12 -11.71 0.88
C ILE A 60 15.49 -10.62 1.89
N THR A 61 16.67 -10.01 1.74
CA THR A 61 17.14 -8.94 2.63
C THR A 61 16.23 -7.71 2.54
N SER A 62 15.82 -7.32 1.34
CA SER A 62 14.89 -6.21 1.13
C SER A 62 13.54 -6.49 1.77
N ALA A 63 12.94 -7.66 1.50
CA ALA A 63 11.67 -8.06 2.09
C ALA A 63 11.73 -8.08 3.64
N ALA A 64 12.80 -8.65 4.22
CA ALA A 64 13.00 -8.66 5.66
C ALA A 64 13.04 -7.23 6.26
N SER A 65 13.76 -6.30 5.63
CA SER A 65 13.83 -4.91 6.09
C SER A 65 12.47 -4.19 6.06
N THR A 66 11.61 -4.50 5.08
CA THR A 66 10.25 -3.96 5.01
C THR A 66 9.34 -4.57 6.09
N LEU A 67 9.50 -5.86 6.39
CA LEU A 67 8.76 -6.51 7.48
C LEU A 67 9.18 -5.97 8.85
N ASP A 68 10.47 -5.77 9.11
CA ASP A 68 10.97 -5.22 10.39
C ASP A 68 10.38 -3.84 10.68
N SER A 69 10.42 -2.94 9.69
CA SER A 69 9.84 -1.60 9.84
C SER A 69 8.32 -1.64 10.00
N THR A 70 7.63 -2.55 9.32
CA THR A 70 6.18 -2.76 9.45
C THR A 70 5.81 -3.27 10.85
N PHE A 71 6.50 -4.30 11.34
CA PHE A 71 6.28 -4.87 12.68
C PHE A 71 6.55 -3.85 13.78
N SER A 72 7.62 -3.08 13.66
CA SER A 72 7.95 -2.00 14.61
C SER A 72 6.90 -0.90 14.62
N SER A 73 6.44 -0.48 13.44
CA SER A 73 5.43 0.59 13.31
C SER A 73 4.06 0.13 13.83
N PHE A 74 3.64 -1.10 13.50
CA PHE A 74 2.40 -1.69 14.01
C PHE A 74 2.43 -1.87 15.52
N SER A 75 3.54 -2.36 16.07
CA SER A 75 3.69 -2.49 17.53
C SER A 75 3.55 -1.16 18.25
N LYS A 76 4.10 -0.07 17.71
CA LYS A 76 3.97 1.27 18.30
C LYS A 76 2.53 1.76 18.22
N LEU A 77 1.88 1.60 17.06
CA LEU A 77 0.49 1.98 16.86
C LEU A 77 -0.44 1.26 17.85
N MET A 78 -0.29 -0.05 18.01
CA MET A 78 -1.15 -0.84 18.90
C MET A 78 -0.92 -0.54 20.39
N VAL A 79 0.34 -0.38 20.81
CA VAL A 79 0.69 -0.24 22.23
C VAL A 79 0.64 1.21 22.71
N LEU A 80 1.09 2.17 21.90
CA LEU A 80 1.19 3.58 22.30
C LEU A 80 -0.05 4.38 21.88
N ASP A 81 -0.49 4.23 20.62
CA ASP A 81 -1.57 5.08 20.08
C ASP A 81 -2.96 4.53 20.44
N LEU A 82 -3.18 3.23 20.23
CA LEU A 82 -4.45 2.56 20.55
C LEU A 82 -4.55 2.08 22.01
N LYS A 83 -3.42 2.09 22.74
CA LYS A 83 -3.35 1.71 24.16
C LYS A 83 -4.04 0.37 24.46
N VAL A 84 -3.84 -0.64 23.59
CA VAL A 84 -4.44 -1.97 23.73
C VAL A 84 -4.02 -2.66 25.04
N ALA A 85 -2.92 -2.24 25.65
CA ALA A 85 -2.53 -2.62 27.00
C ALA A 85 -2.54 -1.41 27.96
N PRO A 86 -2.92 -1.59 29.24
CA PRO A 86 -2.95 -0.51 30.23
C PRO A 86 -1.58 0.13 30.49
N THR A 87 -0.51 -0.68 30.39
CA THR A 87 0.87 -0.21 30.55
C THR A 87 1.67 -0.56 29.31
N PRO A 88 2.34 0.42 28.66
CA PRO A 88 3.18 0.14 27.51
C PRO A 88 4.41 -0.64 27.94
N ARG A 89 4.54 -1.88 27.45
CA ARG A 89 5.68 -2.77 27.72
C ARG A 89 6.23 -3.31 26.41
N VAL A 90 7.54 -3.54 26.37
CA VAL A 90 8.22 -4.15 25.22
C VAL A 90 7.69 -5.57 24.95
N SER A 91 7.33 -6.32 26.00
CA SER A 91 6.73 -7.65 25.87
C SER A 91 5.40 -7.61 25.10
N THR A 92 4.52 -6.66 25.38
CA THR A 92 3.27 -6.46 24.64
C THR A 92 3.55 -6.11 23.19
N GLY A 93 4.56 -5.27 22.92
CA GLY A 93 4.97 -4.96 21.56
C GLY A 93 5.40 -6.20 20.76
N ARG A 94 6.22 -7.06 21.36
CA ARG A 94 6.63 -8.35 20.75
C ARG A 94 5.44 -9.26 20.45
N TRP A 95 4.42 -9.27 21.33
CA TRP A 95 3.18 -10.00 21.06
C TRP A 95 2.37 -9.42 19.90
N MET A 96 2.33 -8.08 19.76
CA MET A 96 1.69 -7.44 18.59
C MET A 96 2.42 -7.78 17.29
N MET A 97 3.76 -7.79 17.31
CA MET A 97 4.57 -8.22 16.15
C MET A 97 4.28 -9.68 15.77
N ALA A 98 4.27 -10.59 16.76
CA ALA A 98 3.96 -12.00 16.53
C ALA A 98 2.53 -12.20 15.99
N SER A 99 1.56 -11.46 16.53
CA SER A 99 0.18 -11.50 16.07
C SER A 99 0.06 -11.04 14.62
N LEU A 100 0.74 -9.95 14.26
CA LEU A 100 0.77 -9.45 12.88
C LEU A 100 1.45 -10.44 11.94
N ALA A 101 2.54 -11.10 12.37
CA ALA A 101 3.20 -12.12 11.56
C ALA A 101 2.28 -13.32 11.28
N ILE A 102 1.55 -13.81 12.29
CA ILE A 102 0.61 -14.92 12.14
C ILE A 102 -0.56 -14.50 11.24
N LEU A 103 -1.25 -13.40 11.56
CA LEU A 103 -2.41 -12.93 10.82
C LEU A 103 -2.05 -12.51 9.39
N GLY A 104 -0.91 -11.86 9.20
CA GLY A 104 -0.42 -11.42 7.89
C GLY A 104 0.04 -12.57 6.99
N THR A 105 0.35 -13.74 7.55
CA THR A 105 0.67 -14.95 6.77
C THR A 105 -0.59 -15.70 6.33
N LEU A 106 -1.74 -15.52 7.01
CA LEU A 106 -2.98 -16.21 6.66
C LEU A 106 -3.41 -16.00 5.20
N PRO A 107 -3.40 -14.76 4.63
CA PRO A 107 -3.76 -14.54 3.23
C PRO A 107 -2.89 -15.30 2.24
N VAL A 108 -1.64 -15.64 2.57
CA VAL A 108 -0.75 -16.39 1.66
C VAL A 108 -1.32 -17.77 1.33
N PHE A 109 -2.02 -18.40 2.28
CA PHE A 109 -2.66 -19.71 2.08
C PHE A 109 -3.94 -19.64 1.23
N LEU A 110 -4.48 -18.43 0.99
CA LEU A 110 -5.69 -18.23 0.20
C LEU A 110 -5.39 -18.01 -1.31
N ASN A 111 -4.13 -18.11 -1.73
CA ASN A 111 -3.65 -17.85 -3.10
C ASN A 111 -4.22 -16.57 -3.76
N PRO A 112 -4.30 -15.41 -3.06
CA PRO A 112 -4.68 -14.17 -3.73
C PRO A 112 -3.64 -13.83 -4.79
N THR A 113 -4.07 -13.25 -5.91
CA THR A 113 -3.11 -12.71 -6.89
C THR A 113 -2.26 -11.65 -6.18
N ILE A 114 -0.93 -11.77 -6.25
CA ILE A 114 0.02 -10.94 -5.47
C ILE A 114 -0.28 -9.44 -5.61
N LEU A 115 -0.70 -9.00 -6.81
CA LEU A 115 -1.04 -7.61 -7.10
C LEU A 115 -2.38 -7.17 -6.47
N SER A 116 -3.35 -8.06 -6.30
CA SER A 116 -4.64 -7.73 -5.69
C SER A 116 -4.49 -7.39 -4.21
N ALA A 117 -3.69 -8.14 -3.46
CA ALA A 117 -3.54 -7.93 -2.02
C ALA A 117 -2.97 -6.55 -1.66
N THR A 118 -1.94 -6.10 -2.38
CA THR A 118 -1.34 -4.77 -2.17
C THR A 118 -2.25 -3.65 -2.67
N THR A 119 -2.95 -3.87 -3.79
CA THR A 119 -3.81 -2.85 -4.39
C THR A 119 -5.11 -2.65 -3.62
N ILE A 120 -5.73 -3.73 -3.13
CA ILE A 120 -6.95 -3.68 -2.30
C ILE A 120 -6.69 -2.89 -1.01
N SER A 121 -5.57 -3.15 -0.34
CA SER A 121 -5.15 -2.38 0.83
C SER A 121 -4.93 -0.90 0.48
N GLY A 122 -4.31 -0.62 -0.68
CA GLY A 122 -4.18 0.73 -1.21
C GLY A 122 -5.55 1.43 -1.36
N THR A 123 -6.52 0.76 -1.97
CA THR A 123 -7.90 1.27 -2.15
C THR A 123 -8.56 1.62 -0.81
N MET A 124 -8.39 0.76 0.22
CA MET A 124 -8.94 1.02 1.55
C MET A 124 -8.43 2.33 2.18
N VAL A 125 -7.20 2.72 1.84
CA VAL A 125 -6.51 3.87 2.46
C VAL A 125 -6.65 5.15 1.63
N ILE A 126 -7.23 5.11 0.42
CA ILE A 126 -7.43 6.30 -0.44
C ILE A 126 -8.19 7.43 0.28
N GLY A 127 -9.07 7.10 1.23
CA GLY A 127 -9.76 8.09 2.06
C GLY A 127 -8.83 9.02 2.85
N LEU A 128 -7.58 8.62 3.11
CA LEU A 128 -6.58 9.47 3.77
C LEU A 128 -5.90 10.47 2.83
N ALA A 129 -5.90 10.23 1.51
CA ALA A 129 -5.27 11.10 0.53
C ALA A 129 -5.75 12.58 0.61
N PRO A 130 -7.06 12.89 0.62
CA PRO A 130 -7.53 14.27 0.76
C PRO A 130 -7.12 14.90 2.09
N VAL A 131 -7.05 14.11 3.18
CA VAL A 131 -6.69 14.59 4.51
C VAL A 131 -5.25 15.09 4.53
N PHE A 132 -4.32 14.33 3.94
CA PHE A 132 -2.91 14.74 3.86
C PHE A 132 -2.68 15.86 2.85
N LEU A 133 -3.39 15.85 1.72
CA LEU A 133 -3.24 16.88 0.68
C LEU A 133 -3.72 18.25 1.17
N PHE A 134 -4.87 18.28 1.84
CA PHE A 134 -5.49 19.51 2.34
C PHE A 134 -5.26 19.72 3.84
N TRP A 135 -4.16 19.20 4.40
CA TRP A 135 -3.88 19.24 5.84
C TRP A 135 -3.88 20.64 6.48
N ARG A 136 -3.66 21.70 5.67
CA ARG A 136 -3.68 23.10 6.14
C ARG A 136 -5.09 23.67 6.31
N TRP A 137 -6.11 23.01 5.77
CA TRP A 137 -7.49 23.49 5.78
C TRP A 137 -8.26 22.82 6.92
N GLN A 138 -9.04 23.61 7.65
CA GLN A 138 -9.91 23.09 8.70
C GLN A 138 -11.12 22.40 8.07
N ALA A 139 -11.09 21.07 8.06
CA ALA A 139 -12.21 20.25 7.62
C ALA A 139 -13.05 19.82 8.85
N PRO A 140 -14.39 19.75 8.71
CA PRO A 140 -15.25 19.27 9.78
C PRO A 140 -15.06 17.76 9.97
N ARG A 141 -15.27 17.28 11.20
CA ARG A 141 -15.04 15.87 11.58
C ARG A 141 -15.80 14.88 10.69
N TRP A 142 -17.03 15.21 10.28
CA TRP A 142 -17.83 14.32 9.45
C TRP A 142 -17.19 14.09 8.07
N ALA A 143 -16.54 15.10 7.49
CA ALA A 143 -15.92 14.99 6.17
C ALA A 143 -14.68 14.09 6.20
N PHE A 144 -13.94 14.13 7.31
CA PHE A 144 -12.85 13.20 7.59
C PHE A 144 -13.34 11.75 7.66
N TYR A 145 -14.34 11.47 8.50
CA TYR A 145 -14.87 10.11 8.63
C TYR A 145 -15.52 9.61 7.34
N ALA A 146 -16.26 10.47 6.63
CA ALA A 146 -16.90 10.10 5.37
C ALA A 146 -15.89 9.70 4.30
N ALA A 147 -14.79 10.44 4.13
CA ALA A 147 -13.73 10.07 3.18
C ALA A 147 -13.09 8.72 3.52
N ILE A 148 -12.80 8.47 4.81
CA ILE A 148 -12.26 7.17 5.27
C ILE A 148 -13.26 6.04 5.03
N CYS A 149 -14.53 6.22 5.39
CA CYS A 149 -15.56 5.21 5.20
C CYS A 149 -15.80 4.88 3.73
N ILE A 150 -15.71 5.85 2.82
CA ILE A 150 -15.81 5.62 1.37
C ILE A 150 -14.64 4.75 0.88
N GLY A 151 -13.40 5.12 1.22
CA GLY A 151 -12.22 4.33 0.83
C GLY A 151 -12.29 2.90 1.37
N LEU A 152 -12.58 2.75 2.67
CA LEU A 152 -12.70 1.44 3.32
C LEU A 152 -13.84 0.62 2.71
N GLY A 153 -15.01 1.22 2.49
CA GLY A 153 -16.17 0.54 1.92
C GLY A 153 -15.88 0.03 0.51
N LEU A 154 -15.32 0.86 -0.36
CA LEU A 154 -14.92 0.46 -1.71
C LEU A 154 -13.86 -0.65 -1.71
N GLY A 155 -12.86 -0.54 -0.82
CA GLY A 155 -11.84 -1.58 -0.67
C GLY A 155 -12.39 -2.91 -0.16
N ILE A 156 -13.37 -2.89 0.75
CA ILE A 156 -14.05 -4.11 1.21
C ILE A 156 -14.90 -4.72 0.10
N LEU A 157 -15.70 -3.91 -0.62
CA LEU A 157 -16.51 -4.37 -1.75
C LEU A 157 -15.64 -5.05 -2.82
N LEU A 158 -14.47 -4.47 -3.10
CA LEU A 158 -13.46 -5.03 -3.99
C LEU A 158 -12.89 -6.35 -3.47
N ALA A 159 -12.61 -6.45 -2.16
CA ALA A 159 -12.07 -7.66 -1.53
C ALA A 159 -13.04 -8.85 -1.58
N ILE A 160 -14.35 -8.59 -1.48
CA ILE A 160 -15.40 -9.63 -1.57
C ILE A 160 -15.95 -9.81 -3.01
N ASN A 161 -15.36 -9.10 -3.98
CA ASN A 161 -15.77 -9.12 -5.39
C ASN A 161 -17.26 -8.75 -5.61
N GLN A 162 -17.80 -7.85 -4.78
CA GLN A 162 -19.18 -7.33 -4.86
C GLN A 162 -19.17 -5.89 -5.35
N ILE A 163 -18.59 -5.68 -6.53
CA ILE A 163 -18.48 -4.35 -7.12
C ILE A 163 -19.81 -4.00 -7.80
N PRO A 164 -20.33 -2.78 -7.64
CA PRO A 164 -21.56 -2.40 -8.31
C PRO A 164 -21.35 -2.35 -9.84
N THR A 165 -22.37 -2.77 -10.59
CA THR A 165 -22.29 -2.96 -12.04
C THR A 165 -21.93 -1.70 -12.83
N TRP A 166 -22.30 -0.52 -12.32
CA TRP A 166 -21.96 0.77 -12.94
C TRP A 166 -20.46 1.13 -12.86
N LEU A 167 -19.67 0.39 -12.08
CA LEU A 167 -18.24 0.61 -11.87
C LEU A 167 -17.37 -0.34 -12.72
N HIS A 168 -17.97 -1.30 -13.44
CA HIS A 168 -17.29 -2.15 -14.41
C HIS A 168 -17.14 -1.39 -15.73
N TRP A 169 -16.04 -0.64 -15.86
CA TRP A 169 -15.79 0.18 -17.05
C TRP A 169 -14.93 -0.52 -18.09
N TRP A 170 -14.08 -1.47 -17.68
CA TRP A 170 -13.15 -2.15 -18.58
C TRP A 170 -13.11 -3.65 -18.32
N GLU A 171 -13.35 -4.45 -19.36
CA GLU A 171 -13.20 -5.91 -19.35
C GLU A 171 -11.74 -6.33 -19.59
N VAL A 172 -10.82 -5.75 -18.82
CA VAL A 172 -9.38 -6.06 -18.88
C VAL A 172 -8.89 -6.54 -17.52
N PRO A 173 -7.76 -7.28 -17.45
CA PRO A 173 -7.16 -7.62 -16.17
C PRO A 173 -6.97 -6.38 -15.31
N TYR A 174 -7.47 -6.42 -14.08
CA TYR A 174 -7.42 -5.30 -13.12
C TYR A 174 -8.21 -4.04 -13.52
N GLY A 175 -9.11 -4.11 -14.52
CA GLY A 175 -9.98 -3.00 -14.91
C GLY A 175 -10.84 -2.47 -13.76
N ASP A 176 -11.36 -3.39 -12.95
CA ASP A 176 -12.15 -3.09 -11.75
C ASP A 176 -11.34 -2.37 -10.67
N LEU A 177 -10.07 -2.74 -10.48
CA LEU A 177 -9.18 -2.02 -9.57
C LEU A 177 -9.01 -0.57 -10.03
N LEU A 178 -8.81 -0.36 -11.32
CA LEU A 178 -8.59 0.99 -11.87
C LEU A 178 -9.82 1.86 -11.70
N SER A 179 -11.00 1.37 -12.08
CA SER A 179 -12.25 2.13 -12.00
C SER A 179 -12.62 2.48 -10.55
N VAL A 180 -12.50 1.50 -9.63
CA VAL A 180 -12.75 1.70 -8.19
C VAL A 180 -11.81 2.74 -7.61
N ASN A 181 -10.51 2.68 -7.93
CA ASN A 181 -9.54 3.63 -7.40
C ASN A 181 -9.76 5.04 -7.96
N LEU A 182 -10.12 5.18 -9.24
CA LEU A 182 -10.40 6.48 -9.86
C LEU A 182 -11.64 7.13 -9.22
N VAL A 183 -12.75 6.39 -9.16
CA VAL A 183 -14.01 6.88 -8.58
C VAL A 183 -13.87 7.08 -7.09
N GLY A 184 -13.22 6.16 -6.37
CA GLY A 184 -12.97 6.28 -4.94
C GLY A 184 -12.14 7.52 -4.59
N THR A 185 -11.10 7.81 -5.38
CA THR A 185 -10.30 9.03 -5.21
C THR A 185 -11.15 10.29 -5.44
N ALA A 186 -11.92 10.32 -6.53
CA ALA A 186 -12.79 11.45 -6.84
C ALA A 186 -13.87 11.66 -5.77
N ALA A 187 -14.50 10.59 -5.29
CA ALA A 187 -15.52 10.63 -4.25
C ALA A 187 -14.95 11.11 -2.90
N CYS A 188 -13.81 10.56 -2.47
CA CYS A 188 -13.13 10.98 -1.24
C CYS A 188 -12.71 12.45 -1.29
N LEU A 189 -12.15 12.91 -2.41
CA LEU A 189 -11.79 14.32 -2.62
C LEU A 189 -13.02 15.22 -2.61
N GLY A 190 -14.08 14.85 -3.35
CA GLY A 190 -15.32 15.62 -3.43
C GLY A 190 -15.98 15.81 -2.08
N VAL A 191 -16.17 14.73 -1.32
CA VAL A 191 -16.77 14.79 0.03
C VAL A 191 -15.92 15.64 0.97
N PHE A 192 -14.59 15.49 0.93
CA PHE A 192 -13.70 16.27 1.79
C PHE A 192 -13.73 17.77 1.46
N LEU A 193 -13.73 18.12 0.17
CA LEU A 193 -13.82 19.51 -0.30
C LEU A 193 -15.17 20.15 0.02
N ILE A 194 -16.28 19.42 -0.12
CA ILE A 194 -17.61 19.87 0.31
C ILE A 194 -17.61 20.17 1.81
N GLY A 195 -16.99 19.28 2.61
CA GLY A 195 -16.80 19.49 4.04
C GLY A 195 -16.09 20.80 4.38
N ILE A 196 -14.95 21.05 3.73
CA ILE A 196 -14.21 22.30 3.91
C ILE A 196 -15.03 23.51 3.49
N GLY A 197 -15.78 23.41 2.38
CA GLY A 197 -16.64 24.49 1.89
C GLY A 197 -17.74 24.87 2.87
N ILE A 198 -18.35 23.88 3.53
CA ILE A 198 -19.38 24.10 4.54
C ILE A 198 -18.79 24.71 5.81
N SER A 199 -17.59 24.29 6.24
CA SER A 199 -16.95 24.80 7.45
C SER A 199 -16.37 26.22 7.32
N ARG A 200 -16.24 26.75 6.09
CA ARG A 200 -15.78 28.13 5.83
C ARG A 200 -16.92 29.15 5.80
N LYS A 201 -18.17 28.70 5.73
CA LYS A 201 -19.36 29.55 5.90
C LYS A 201 -19.70 29.67 7.39
#